data_AF-A0A430LYP5-F1
#
_entry.id   AF-A0A430LYP5-F1
#
_cell.length_a   1.000
_cell.length_b   1.000
_cell.length_c   1.000
_cell.angle_alpha   90.00
_cell.angle_beta   90.00
_cell.angle_gamma   90.00
#
_symmetry.space_group_name_H-M   'P 1'
#
loop_
_entity.id
_entity.type
_entity.pdbx_description
1 polymer ?
#
loop_
_entity_poly.entity_id
_entity_poly.type
_entity_poly.pdbx_seq_one_letter_code
_entity_poly.pdbx_strand_id
1 'polypeptide(L)'
;MDHHDVLLDGCENWSCYPCNLSRPAQLKSTLERYRRRLSEDEKRLFDPAEEDVGLLELNDGDDAYQEGNFTNYSVLKNYLLENRKDPKCRFIFIQAANSRAALSCSRDSFSYLCCFHQVDPSFLDYVFSFGSTEEPLDYHMTGFNCSDSLDVAAGRLLNIPKLGRSGREFRMQYLLRSLERGSQPGNTGNIRQMAVYHTFDIVTGKALWINLKANGLMESRLREATADFPALGPKAMDTLAGSFTATLAAHMVHLEWCDEDWRECINEIEKEIRRVLVKAQTARIDSQAQGAKPAWTRASTMHTSKTSTGEFPEKVIPVSRSWKTKILDTVRPLNTGGDARDSALSINSLSRLLRETRKDDIKQIDWLAVLDTFSFQEVQQLHYFGELLENFRLVMDLNDQTLRDIAENYQDLWDRAGFPQEIKKDCEKEMACFLRRIQRIRRNLQVRITQVKSLMAWLREGKALFDGILQYRNVQIGRIFTESSQTQSEKMEGIAFKTEKETISMHVITSVTLAFLPAMFLTTFFQSGLVEINRDAKYITEAVSLHLHAFELFITICLPLMCFTFGLWILLFNCLSARARARAGLEKV
;
A
#
# COMPACT_ATOMS: atom_id res chain seq x y z
N MET A 1 -40.56 42.79 8.13
CA MET A 1 -39.52 42.50 7.12
C MET A 1 -40.10 41.51 6.13
N ASP A 2 -39.94 41.79 4.83
CA ASP A 2 -40.22 40.83 3.76
C ASP A 2 -39.25 39.64 3.88
N HIS A 3 -39.64 38.42 3.49
CA HIS A 3 -38.76 37.25 3.52
C HIS A 3 -37.49 37.47 2.69
N HIS A 4 -37.58 38.27 1.63
CA HIS A 4 -36.42 38.70 0.85
C HIS A 4 -35.42 39.52 1.68
N ASP A 5 -35.90 40.49 2.47
CA ASP A 5 -35.02 41.36 3.26
C ASP A 5 -34.36 40.56 4.38
N VAL A 6 -35.09 39.61 4.99
CA VAL A 6 -34.54 38.66 5.97
C VAL A 6 -33.45 37.78 5.34
N LEU A 7 -33.67 37.28 4.12
CA LEU A 7 -32.66 36.52 3.39
C LEU A 7 -31.39 37.35 3.18
N LEU A 8 -31.54 38.58 2.69
CA LEU A 8 -30.40 39.47 2.43
C LEU A 8 -29.63 39.81 3.70
N ASP A 9 -30.32 40.15 4.80
CA ASP A 9 -29.70 40.41 6.10
C ASP A 9 -28.95 39.18 6.63
N GLY A 10 -29.52 37.98 6.42
CA GLY A 10 -28.83 36.72 6.69
C GLY A 10 -27.57 36.55 5.84
N CYS A 11 -27.63 36.87 4.54
CA CYS A 11 -26.50 36.74 3.62
C CYS A 11 -25.36 37.74 3.90
N GLU A 12 -25.66 38.93 4.42
CA GLU A 12 -24.62 39.86 4.90
C GLU A 12 -23.80 39.24 6.04
N ASN A 13 -24.42 38.40 6.86
CA ASN A 13 -23.76 37.61 7.90
C ASN A 13 -23.34 36.20 7.43
N TRP A 14 -22.85 36.07 6.18
CA TRP A 14 -22.47 34.79 5.57
C TRP A 14 -21.47 33.98 6.42
N SER A 15 -20.61 34.64 7.21
CA SER A 15 -19.62 33.98 8.08
C SER A 15 -20.28 33.14 9.18
N CYS A 16 -21.55 33.41 9.48
CA CYS A 16 -22.35 32.64 10.43
C CYS A 16 -23.00 31.39 9.83
N TYR A 17 -22.88 31.15 8.51
CA TYR A 17 -23.41 29.94 7.87
C TYR A 17 -22.95 28.66 8.57
N PRO A 18 -23.84 27.71 8.89
CA PRO A 18 -25.28 27.65 8.55
C PRO A 18 -26.26 28.18 9.62
N CYS A 19 -25.78 28.91 10.64
CA CYS A 19 -26.62 29.38 11.75
C CYS A 19 -27.56 30.54 11.39
N ASN A 20 -27.33 31.20 10.26
CA ASN A 20 -28.11 32.33 9.72
C ASN A 20 -29.16 31.91 8.68
N LEU A 21 -29.39 30.61 8.47
CA LEU A 21 -30.46 30.13 7.59
C LEU A 21 -31.83 30.54 8.13
N SER A 22 -32.76 30.85 7.22
CA SER A 22 -34.09 31.40 7.60
C SER A 22 -34.95 30.37 8.32
N ARG A 23 -34.89 29.09 7.91
CA ARG A 23 -35.68 27.99 8.46
C ARG A 23 -34.90 26.67 8.46
N PRO A 24 -33.84 26.55 9.27
CA PRO A 24 -33.08 25.30 9.37
C PRO A 24 -33.94 24.19 10.00
N ALA A 25 -33.85 22.97 9.48
CA ALA A 25 -34.53 21.80 10.04
C ALA A 25 -33.78 21.24 11.27
N GLN A 26 -32.48 21.53 11.38
CA GLN A 26 -31.59 20.99 12.39
C GLN A 26 -31.59 21.84 13.67
N LEU A 27 -31.24 21.19 14.79
CA LEU A 27 -31.06 21.86 16.08
C LEU A 27 -29.94 22.91 16.01
N LYS A 28 -30.08 23.99 16.81
CA LYS A 28 -29.07 25.06 16.90
C LYS A 28 -27.67 24.52 17.25
N SER A 29 -27.57 23.54 18.14
CA SER A 29 -26.30 22.90 18.51
C SER A 29 -25.64 22.18 17.33
N THR A 30 -26.44 21.57 16.45
CA THR A 30 -25.96 20.92 15.22
C THR A 30 -25.46 21.95 14.21
N LEU A 31 -26.19 23.05 14.01
CA LEU A 31 -25.75 24.15 13.13
C LEU A 31 -24.43 24.77 13.61
N GLU A 32 -24.31 24.97 14.92
CA GLU A 32 -23.10 25.51 15.54
C GLU A 32 -21.90 24.55 15.42
N ARG A 33 -22.15 23.24 15.45
CA ARG A 33 -21.12 22.22 15.15
C ARG A 33 -20.63 22.34 13.72
N TYR A 34 -21.54 22.46 12.75
CA TYR A 34 -21.19 22.66 11.35
C TYR A 34 -20.41 23.97 11.12
N ARG A 35 -20.87 25.08 11.70
CA ARG A 35 -20.20 26.38 11.64
C ARG A 35 -18.76 26.30 12.13
N ARG A 36 -18.54 25.72 13.32
CA ARG A 36 -17.21 25.57 13.90
C ARG A 36 -16.29 24.71 13.04
N ARG A 37 -16.77 23.54 12.59
CA ARG A 37 -15.97 22.65 11.73
C ARG A 37 -15.57 23.34 10.43
N LEU A 38 -16.47 24.12 9.85
CA LEU A 38 -16.22 24.84 8.61
C LEU A 38 -15.20 25.98 8.76
N SER A 39 -15.12 26.61 9.93
CA SER A 39 -14.05 27.54 10.30
C SER A 39 -12.72 26.83 10.59
N GLU A 40 -12.74 25.67 11.25
CA GLU A 40 -11.54 24.88 11.55
C GLU A 40 -10.88 24.34 10.27
N ASP A 41 -11.70 23.87 9.32
CA ASP A 41 -11.27 23.28 8.06
C ASP A 41 -11.08 24.31 6.93
N GLU A 42 -11.21 25.62 7.18
CA GLU A 42 -11.22 26.64 6.15
C GLU A 42 -10.00 26.58 5.21
N LYS A 43 -8.79 26.59 5.78
CA LYS A 43 -7.52 26.53 5.03
C LYS A 43 -7.32 25.21 4.28
N ARG A 44 -8.02 24.16 4.71
CA ARG A 44 -7.96 22.83 4.11
C ARG A 44 -8.92 22.75 2.93
N LEU A 45 -10.12 23.29 3.09
CA LEU A 45 -11.21 23.16 2.13
C LEU A 45 -11.14 24.16 0.99
N PHE A 46 -10.71 25.39 1.24
CA PHE A 46 -10.88 26.51 0.32
C PHE A 46 -9.53 27.10 -0.08
N ASP A 47 -9.37 27.35 -1.37
CA ASP A 47 -8.25 28.11 -1.92
C ASP A 47 -8.78 29.43 -2.50
N PRO A 48 -8.63 30.55 -1.78
CA PRO A 48 -9.06 31.86 -2.27
C PRO A 48 -8.16 32.41 -3.38
N ALA A 49 -6.95 31.88 -3.58
CA ALA A 49 -6.04 32.34 -4.63
C ALA A 49 -6.43 31.79 -6.01
N GLU A 50 -6.98 30.58 -6.03
CA GLU A 50 -7.47 29.88 -7.22
C GLU A 50 -9.00 29.94 -7.30
N GLU A 51 -9.63 31.01 -6.79
CA GLU A 51 -11.08 31.16 -6.82
C GLU A 51 -11.59 31.24 -8.27
N ASP A 52 -12.43 30.27 -8.65
CA ASP A 52 -13.11 30.19 -9.94
C ASP A 52 -14.44 29.43 -9.76
N VAL A 53 -15.49 30.18 -9.42
CA VAL A 53 -16.84 29.62 -9.34
C VAL A 53 -17.52 29.75 -10.71
N GLY A 54 -17.76 28.63 -11.37
CA GLY A 54 -18.42 28.58 -12.67
C GLY A 54 -19.94 28.52 -12.55
N LEU A 55 -20.66 29.34 -13.31
CA LEU A 55 -22.11 29.33 -13.43
C LEU A 55 -22.53 29.05 -14.87
N LEU A 56 -23.57 28.24 -15.02
CA LEU A 56 -24.29 28.00 -16.27
C LEU A 56 -25.78 28.20 -15.99
N GLU A 57 -26.35 29.27 -16.54
CA GLU A 57 -27.70 29.74 -16.21
C GLU A 57 -28.60 29.82 -17.44
N LEU A 58 -29.87 29.46 -17.28
CA LEU A 58 -30.92 29.75 -18.25
C LEU A 58 -31.97 30.66 -17.61
N ASN A 59 -32.06 31.92 -18.03
CA ASN A 59 -33.05 32.84 -17.47
C ASN A 59 -34.42 32.72 -18.16
N ASP A 60 -35.42 33.34 -17.55
CA ASP A 60 -36.75 33.46 -18.14
C ASP A 60 -36.69 34.26 -19.46
N GLY A 61 -37.01 33.60 -20.58
CA GLY A 61 -37.03 34.21 -21.92
C GLY A 61 -35.72 34.10 -22.71
N ASP A 62 -34.69 33.49 -22.15
CA ASP A 62 -33.43 33.25 -22.87
C ASP A 62 -33.56 32.06 -23.83
N ASP A 63 -32.98 32.19 -25.03
CA ASP A 63 -32.90 31.13 -26.05
C ASP A 63 -31.64 30.27 -25.92
N ALA A 64 -30.75 30.56 -24.97
CA ALA A 64 -29.50 29.84 -24.74
C ALA A 64 -29.04 30.00 -23.29
N TYR A 65 -28.19 29.08 -22.83
CA TYR A 65 -27.55 29.21 -21.52
C TYR A 65 -26.47 30.29 -21.55
N GLN A 66 -26.39 31.05 -20.47
CA GLN A 66 -25.36 32.05 -20.21
C GLN A 66 -24.31 31.47 -19.27
N GLU A 67 -23.04 31.73 -19.58
CA GLU A 67 -21.90 31.27 -18.80
C GLU A 67 -21.30 32.45 -18.02
N GLY A 68 -20.90 32.20 -16.78
CA GLY A 68 -20.22 33.20 -15.96
C GLY A 68 -19.21 32.54 -15.01
N ASN A 69 -17.99 33.07 -14.98
CA ASN A 69 -16.96 32.62 -14.05
C ASN A 69 -16.65 33.76 -13.07
N PHE A 70 -16.59 33.44 -11.78
CA PHE A 70 -16.42 34.40 -10.71
C PHE A 70 -15.17 34.11 -9.91
N THR A 71 -14.23 35.04 -9.96
CA THR A 71 -12.91 34.92 -9.30
C THR A 71 -12.81 35.68 -7.99
N ASN A 72 -13.89 36.31 -7.53
CA ASN A 72 -13.93 37.04 -6.27
C ASN A 72 -15.35 37.14 -5.72
N TYR A 73 -15.46 36.95 -4.41
CA TYR A 73 -16.67 37.16 -3.60
C TYR A 73 -17.46 38.42 -3.96
N SER A 74 -16.81 39.58 -4.11
CA SER A 74 -17.51 40.84 -4.33
C SER A 74 -18.27 40.87 -5.66
N VAL A 75 -17.70 40.28 -6.71
CA VAL A 75 -18.33 40.21 -8.03
C VAL A 75 -19.49 39.22 -8.01
N LEU A 76 -19.30 38.06 -7.39
CA LEU A 76 -20.33 37.05 -7.21
C LEU A 76 -21.52 37.59 -6.40
N LYS A 77 -21.24 38.28 -5.30
CA LYS A 77 -22.23 38.95 -4.47
C LYS A 77 -23.06 39.93 -5.29
N ASN A 78 -22.41 40.85 -6.00
CA ASN A 78 -23.09 41.86 -6.79
C ASN A 78 -23.95 41.22 -7.89
N TYR A 79 -23.46 40.17 -8.54
CA TYR A 79 -24.21 39.44 -9.57
C TYR A 79 -25.46 38.72 -9.05
N LEU A 80 -25.41 38.19 -7.83
CA LEU A 80 -26.56 37.56 -7.17
C LEU A 80 -27.55 38.60 -6.62
N LEU A 81 -27.09 39.80 -6.26
CA LEU A 81 -27.90 40.90 -5.78
C LEU A 81 -28.50 41.77 -6.90
N GLU A 82 -27.94 41.71 -8.10
CA GLU A 82 -28.48 42.39 -9.27
C GLU A 82 -29.93 41.92 -9.44
N ASN A 83 -30.90 42.80 -9.14
CA ASN A 83 -32.31 42.47 -8.93
C ASN A 83 -32.95 41.74 -10.12
N ARG A 84 -32.73 40.42 -10.17
CA ARG A 84 -33.28 39.49 -11.14
C ARG A 84 -33.89 38.30 -10.41
N LYS A 85 -34.95 37.74 -11.01
CA LYS A 85 -35.50 36.47 -10.53
C LYS A 85 -34.44 35.39 -10.68
N ASP A 86 -34.51 34.33 -9.87
CA ASP A 86 -33.65 33.16 -10.07
C ASP A 86 -33.83 32.62 -11.50
N PRO A 87 -32.78 32.09 -12.14
CA PRO A 87 -32.88 31.44 -13.43
C PRO A 87 -33.86 30.25 -13.41
N LYS A 88 -34.38 29.85 -14.58
CA LYS A 88 -35.11 28.58 -14.75
C LYS A 88 -34.24 27.39 -14.35
N CYS A 89 -32.98 27.41 -14.74
CA CYS A 89 -31.99 26.42 -14.35
C CYS A 89 -30.67 27.11 -14.06
N ARG A 90 -30.06 26.80 -12.91
CA ARG A 90 -28.73 27.28 -12.52
C ARG A 90 -27.88 26.09 -12.12
N PHE A 91 -26.78 25.89 -12.85
CA PHE A 91 -25.69 25.03 -12.43
C PHE A 91 -24.56 25.88 -11.87
N ILE A 92 -24.13 25.55 -10.65
CA ILE A 92 -22.98 26.14 -9.97
C ILE A 92 -21.91 25.05 -9.91
N PHE A 93 -20.71 25.37 -10.39
CA PHE A 93 -19.56 24.50 -10.42
C PHE A 93 -18.50 25.04 -9.46
N ILE A 94 -18.14 24.21 -8.49
CA ILE A 94 -17.03 24.47 -7.58
C ILE A 94 -16.07 23.30 -7.73
N GLN A 95 -14.94 23.57 -8.36
CA GLN A 95 -13.99 22.54 -8.75
C GLN A 95 -12.82 22.44 -7.76
N ALA A 96 -12.03 21.38 -7.91
CA ALA A 96 -10.70 21.26 -7.34
C ALA A 96 -9.77 20.64 -8.39
N ALA A 97 -8.48 20.98 -8.36
CA ALA A 97 -7.50 20.49 -9.33
C ALA A 97 -7.41 18.94 -9.35
N ASN A 98 -7.59 18.30 -8.20
CA ASN A 98 -7.65 16.85 -8.04
C ASN A 98 -8.40 16.49 -6.74
N SER A 99 -8.60 15.19 -6.47
CA SER A 99 -9.40 14.70 -5.32
C SER A 99 -8.85 15.07 -3.94
N ARG A 100 -7.62 15.60 -3.89
CA ARG A 100 -6.88 15.93 -2.67
C ARG A 100 -6.46 17.40 -2.64
N ALA A 101 -6.98 18.22 -3.54
CA ALA A 101 -6.75 19.66 -3.56
C ALA A 101 -7.88 20.39 -2.82
N ALA A 102 -7.60 21.61 -2.37
CA ALA A 102 -8.62 22.53 -1.93
C ALA A 102 -9.57 22.88 -3.09
N LEU A 103 -10.80 23.25 -2.75
CA LEU A 103 -11.79 23.77 -3.69
C LEU A 103 -11.32 25.13 -4.18
N SER A 104 -11.41 25.35 -5.48
CA SER A 104 -11.17 26.60 -6.23
C SER A 104 -12.23 27.65 -5.90
N CYS A 105 -12.43 27.95 -4.62
CA CYS A 105 -13.43 28.87 -4.11
C CYS A 105 -12.98 29.37 -2.74
N SER A 106 -13.27 30.64 -2.42
CA SER A 106 -13.08 31.18 -1.08
C SER A 106 -14.19 30.76 -0.11
N ARG A 107 -13.87 30.79 1.19
CA ARG A 107 -14.83 30.58 2.29
C ARG A 107 -16.04 31.51 2.15
N ASP A 108 -15.77 32.76 1.77
CA ASP A 108 -16.73 33.86 1.66
C ASP A 108 -17.75 33.55 0.56
N SER A 109 -17.27 33.26 -0.66
CA SER A 109 -18.10 32.90 -1.81
C SER A 109 -18.93 31.64 -1.55
N PHE A 110 -18.31 30.59 -1.02
CA PHE A 110 -19.03 29.35 -0.70
C PHE A 110 -20.15 29.58 0.32
N SER A 111 -19.84 30.28 1.42
CA SER A 111 -20.83 30.56 2.46
C SER A 111 -21.96 31.42 1.96
N TYR A 112 -21.63 32.46 1.18
CA TYR A 112 -22.62 33.38 0.65
C TYR A 112 -23.55 32.69 -0.34
N LEU A 113 -23.02 31.84 -1.23
CA LEU A 113 -23.84 30.99 -2.10
C LEU A 113 -24.79 30.10 -1.30
N CYS A 114 -24.26 29.44 -0.27
CA CYS A 114 -25.07 28.57 0.57
C CYS A 114 -26.15 29.35 1.35
N CYS A 115 -25.84 30.55 1.83
CA CYS A 115 -26.81 31.45 2.46
C CYS A 115 -27.87 31.89 1.46
N PHE A 116 -27.46 32.43 0.30
CA PHE A 116 -28.36 32.98 -0.70
C PHE A 116 -29.34 31.93 -1.20
N HIS A 117 -28.87 30.70 -1.40
CA HIS A 117 -29.68 29.58 -1.87
C HIS A 117 -30.32 28.74 -0.75
N GLN A 118 -30.13 29.12 0.51
CA GLN A 118 -30.64 28.38 1.68
C GLN A 118 -30.28 26.90 1.65
N VAL A 119 -29.02 26.60 1.29
CA VAL A 119 -28.48 25.23 1.19
C VAL A 119 -28.58 24.52 2.53
N ASP A 120 -29.07 23.27 2.51
CA ASP A 120 -29.24 22.50 3.73
C ASP A 120 -27.88 22.24 4.42
N PRO A 121 -27.78 22.43 5.75
CA PRO A 121 -26.54 22.23 6.50
C PRO A 121 -25.93 20.83 6.35
N SER A 122 -26.76 19.80 6.15
CA SER A 122 -26.26 18.43 5.99
C SER A 122 -25.47 18.23 4.70
N PHE A 123 -25.59 19.13 3.71
CA PHE A 123 -24.72 19.10 2.53
C PHE A 123 -23.24 19.25 2.90
N LEU A 124 -22.94 19.91 4.02
CA LEU A 124 -21.59 20.07 4.52
C LEU A 124 -20.91 18.72 4.82
N ASP A 125 -21.67 17.68 5.19
CA ASP A 125 -21.09 16.34 5.39
C ASP A 125 -20.43 15.81 4.11
N TYR A 126 -20.93 16.19 2.93
CA TYR A 126 -20.31 15.84 1.65
C TYR A 126 -19.19 16.82 1.26
N VAL A 127 -19.34 18.10 1.58
CA VAL A 127 -18.31 19.13 1.35
C VAL A 127 -17.02 18.77 2.11
N PHE A 128 -17.13 18.26 3.34
CA PHE A 128 -15.97 17.91 4.15
C PHE A 128 -15.12 16.77 3.60
N SER A 129 -15.66 15.97 2.67
CA SER A 129 -14.89 14.94 1.97
C SER A 129 -13.80 15.51 1.05
N PHE A 130 -13.94 16.78 0.64
CA PHE A 130 -12.97 17.50 -0.20
C PHE A 130 -11.89 18.19 0.65
N GLY A 131 -10.86 18.72 0.00
CA GLY A 131 -9.83 19.56 0.61
C GLY A 131 -8.40 19.00 0.51
N SER A 132 -7.44 19.87 0.81
CA SER A 132 -6.00 19.60 0.78
C SER A 132 -5.60 18.52 1.79
N THR A 133 -5.20 17.35 1.30
CA THR A 133 -4.92 16.18 2.16
C THR A 133 -3.80 15.27 1.63
N GLU A 134 -3.06 14.63 2.55
CA GLU A 134 -2.04 13.62 2.22
C GLU A 134 -2.64 12.26 1.83
N GLU A 135 -3.79 11.91 2.42
CA GLU A 135 -4.53 10.68 2.14
C GLU A 135 -5.99 11.04 1.79
N PRO A 136 -6.65 10.28 0.90
CA PRO A 136 -8.05 10.52 0.58
C PRO A 136 -8.95 10.42 1.82
N LEU A 137 -9.69 11.49 2.14
CA LEU A 137 -10.68 11.47 3.22
C LEU A 137 -11.97 10.77 2.79
N ASP A 138 -12.62 10.15 3.77
CA ASP A 138 -13.95 9.53 3.64
C ASP A 138 -14.06 8.59 2.43
N TYR A 139 -12.95 7.94 2.07
CA TYR A 139 -12.82 7.11 0.88
C TYR A 139 -13.87 5.98 0.83
N HIS A 140 -14.35 5.58 2.00
CA HIS A 140 -15.36 4.55 2.24
C HIS A 140 -16.74 5.14 2.55
N MET A 141 -17.01 6.36 2.09
CA MET A 141 -18.29 7.06 2.29
C MET A 141 -18.88 7.47 0.94
N THR A 142 -20.13 7.11 0.74
CA THR A 142 -21.09 7.81 -0.12
C THR A 142 -22.23 8.28 0.77
N GLY A 143 -23.17 9.04 0.21
CA GLY A 143 -24.35 9.40 0.97
C GLY A 143 -25.48 9.87 0.07
N PHE A 144 -26.67 9.79 0.62
CA PHE A 144 -27.89 10.38 0.09
C PHE A 144 -28.62 11.06 1.25
N ASN A 145 -29.11 12.27 1.02
CA ASN A 145 -30.07 12.91 1.90
C ASN A 145 -31.07 13.69 1.06
N CYS A 146 -32.30 13.76 1.52
CA CYS A 146 -33.37 14.48 0.87
C CYS A 146 -34.27 15.16 1.89
N SER A 147 -34.93 16.21 1.44
CA SER A 147 -35.98 16.88 2.21
C SER A 147 -36.96 17.53 1.25
N ASP A 148 -38.20 17.71 1.68
CA ASP A 148 -39.21 18.34 0.84
C ASP A 148 -40.16 19.20 1.67
N SER A 149 -40.89 20.06 0.97
CA SER A 149 -41.88 20.97 1.54
C SER A 149 -43.27 20.80 0.90
N LEU A 150 -43.53 19.64 0.28
CA LEU A 150 -44.78 19.34 -0.43
C LEU A 150 -45.98 19.42 0.53
N ASP A 151 -45.85 18.80 1.70
CA ASP A 151 -46.92 18.67 2.69
C ASP A 151 -46.91 19.79 3.74
N VAL A 152 -46.02 20.79 3.58
CA VAL A 152 -45.91 21.92 4.51
C VAL A 152 -47.04 22.92 4.27
N ALA A 153 -47.70 23.34 5.36
CA ALA A 153 -48.77 24.33 5.31
C ALA A 153 -48.26 25.68 4.77
N ALA A 154 -49.08 26.39 3.99
CA ALA A 154 -48.67 27.59 3.26
C ALA A 154 -48.02 28.69 4.13
N GLY A 155 -48.53 28.92 5.34
CA GLY A 155 -47.97 29.91 6.28
C GLY A 155 -46.57 29.53 6.84
N ARG A 156 -46.13 28.29 6.63
CA ARG A 156 -44.80 27.77 7.03
C ARG A 156 -43.87 27.56 5.84
N LEU A 157 -44.24 27.98 4.63
CA LEU A 157 -43.36 27.99 3.46
C LEU A 157 -42.47 29.23 3.44
N LEU A 158 -41.22 29.09 3.00
CA LEU A 158 -40.32 30.22 2.78
C LEU A 158 -40.50 30.69 1.34
N ASN A 159 -41.57 31.45 1.09
CA ASN A 159 -41.79 32.05 -0.22
C ASN A 159 -40.98 33.35 -0.35
N ILE A 160 -40.31 33.52 -1.49
CA ILE A 160 -39.56 34.75 -1.82
C ILE A 160 -39.96 35.17 -3.25
N PRO A 161 -41.10 35.88 -3.40
CA PRO A 161 -41.64 36.22 -4.72
C PRO A 161 -40.70 37.06 -5.59
N LYS A 162 -39.89 37.94 -4.97
CA LYS A 162 -38.89 38.76 -5.67
C LYS A 162 -37.88 37.91 -6.46
N LEU A 163 -37.48 36.76 -5.93
CA LEU A 163 -36.58 35.81 -6.60
C LEU A 163 -37.37 34.76 -7.42
N GLY A 164 -38.69 34.73 -7.32
CA GLY A 164 -39.53 33.71 -7.94
C GLY A 164 -39.43 32.35 -7.23
N ARG A 165 -39.20 32.33 -5.91
CA ARG A 165 -39.23 31.11 -5.09
C ARG A 165 -40.60 30.96 -4.45
N SER A 166 -41.29 29.85 -4.74
CA SER A 166 -42.60 29.54 -4.14
C SER A 166 -42.45 29.04 -2.70
N GLY A 167 -41.29 28.49 -2.37
CA GLY A 167 -41.02 27.79 -1.11
C GLY A 167 -41.58 26.37 -1.06
N ARG A 168 -42.24 25.89 -2.13
CA ARG A 168 -42.59 24.48 -2.32
C ARG A 168 -41.57 23.85 -3.25
N GLU A 169 -40.67 23.09 -2.67
CA GLU A 169 -39.56 22.44 -3.35
C GLU A 169 -39.24 21.09 -2.72
N PHE A 170 -38.64 20.21 -3.51
CA PHE A 170 -37.87 19.08 -2.99
C PHE A 170 -36.39 19.37 -3.17
N ARG A 171 -35.60 18.84 -2.24
CA ARG A 171 -34.15 18.99 -2.18
C ARG A 171 -33.54 17.60 -2.11
N MET A 172 -32.48 17.41 -2.86
CA MET A 172 -31.70 16.19 -2.83
C MET A 172 -30.23 16.52 -2.84
N GLN A 173 -29.48 15.70 -2.12
CA GLN A 173 -28.05 15.81 -2.08
C GLN A 173 -27.44 14.43 -2.00
N TYR A 174 -26.37 14.22 -2.74
CA TYR A 174 -25.68 12.94 -2.75
C TYR A 174 -24.19 13.12 -3.00
N LEU A 175 -23.43 12.17 -2.47
CA LEU A 175 -22.02 11.98 -2.74
C LEU A 175 -21.85 10.68 -3.53
N LEU A 176 -21.33 10.80 -4.74
CA LEU A 176 -20.99 9.66 -5.59
C LEU A 176 -19.48 9.57 -5.77
N ARG A 177 -18.99 8.36 -5.98
CA ARG A 177 -17.59 8.10 -6.30
C ARG A 177 -17.49 7.31 -7.59
N SER A 178 -16.46 7.53 -8.38
CA SER A 178 -16.21 6.73 -9.56
C SER A 178 -14.72 6.63 -9.85
N LEU A 179 -14.37 5.66 -10.68
CA LEU A 179 -13.02 5.53 -11.17
C LEU A 179 -12.79 6.52 -12.31
N GLU A 180 -11.69 7.25 -12.28
CA GLU A 180 -11.23 8.05 -13.41
C GLU A 180 -9.76 7.75 -13.69
N ARG A 181 -9.47 7.46 -14.96
CA ARG A 181 -8.08 7.28 -15.40
C ARG A 181 -7.34 8.60 -15.40
N GLY A 182 -6.09 8.57 -14.94
CA GLY A 182 -5.19 9.69 -15.16
C GLY A 182 -4.76 9.74 -16.63
N SER A 183 -4.34 10.91 -17.11
CA SER A 183 -3.82 11.07 -18.47
C SER A 183 -2.50 10.32 -18.72
N GLN A 184 -1.87 9.76 -17.68
CA GLN A 184 -0.60 9.03 -17.81
C GLN A 184 -0.81 7.52 -17.95
N PRO A 185 -0.13 6.86 -18.92
CA PRO A 185 -0.20 5.41 -19.10
C PRO A 185 0.38 4.67 -17.90
N GLY A 186 -0.36 3.67 -17.40
CA GLY A 186 0.04 2.86 -16.24
C GLY A 186 -0.51 3.31 -14.89
N ASN A 187 -1.27 4.41 -14.83
CA ASN A 187 -1.99 4.80 -13.62
C ASN A 187 -3.23 3.91 -13.45
N THR A 188 -3.19 2.98 -12.49
CA THR A 188 -4.37 2.26 -12.01
C THR A 188 -5.37 3.32 -11.55
N GLY A 189 -6.48 3.48 -12.26
CA GLY A 189 -7.39 4.64 -12.14
C GLY A 189 -7.65 5.11 -10.70
N ASN A 190 -7.80 6.42 -10.54
CA ASN A 190 -8.03 7.01 -9.23
C ASN A 190 -9.52 7.10 -8.94
N ILE A 191 -9.93 6.69 -7.74
CA ILE A 191 -11.29 6.95 -7.29
C ILE A 191 -11.43 8.44 -7.01
N ARG A 192 -12.36 9.08 -7.71
CA ARG A 192 -12.73 10.48 -7.50
C ARG A 192 -14.12 10.56 -6.91
N GLN A 193 -14.42 11.69 -6.31
CA GLN A 193 -15.70 11.98 -5.69
C GLN A 193 -16.37 13.19 -6.33
N MET A 194 -17.70 13.21 -6.23
CA MET A 194 -18.56 14.30 -6.66
C MET A 194 -19.69 14.43 -5.67
N ALA A 195 -19.88 15.63 -5.12
CA ALA A 195 -21.04 15.95 -4.32
C ALA A 195 -21.97 16.86 -5.12
N VAL A 196 -23.26 16.54 -5.09
CA VAL A 196 -24.30 17.32 -5.77
C VAL A 196 -25.31 17.74 -4.73
N TYR A 197 -25.69 19.01 -4.76
CA TYR A 197 -26.88 19.54 -4.09
C TYR A 197 -27.84 20.04 -5.16
N HIS A 198 -29.10 19.63 -5.07
CA HIS A 198 -30.12 19.95 -6.03
C HIS A 198 -31.41 20.39 -5.32
N THR A 199 -32.04 21.44 -5.83
CA THR A 199 -33.40 21.83 -5.45
C THR A 199 -34.26 22.05 -6.70
N PHE A 200 -35.52 21.67 -6.60
CA PHE A 200 -36.51 21.89 -7.65
C PHE A 200 -37.79 22.47 -7.05
N ASP A 201 -38.15 23.67 -7.48
CA ASP A 201 -39.41 24.33 -7.11
C ASP A 201 -40.55 23.76 -7.95
N ILE A 202 -41.45 23.02 -7.30
CA ILE A 202 -42.54 22.29 -7.98
C ILE A 202 -43.66 23.21 -8.49
N VAL A 203 -43.63 24.50 -8.15
CA VAL A 203 -44.61 25.50 -8.59
C VAL A 203 -44.03 26.32 -9.73
N THR A 204 -42.78 26.77 -9.62
CA THR A 204 -42.16 27.64 -10.63
C THR A 204 -41.34 26.89 -11.67
N GLY A 205 -41.04 25.61 -11.43
CA GLY A 205 -40.21 24.78 -12.31
C GLY A 205 -38.73 25.17 -12.30
N LYS A 206 -38.30 25.97 -11.32
CA LYS A 206 -36.91 26.44 -11.21
C LYS A 206 -36.03 25.38 -10.56
N ALA A 207 -34.86 25.14 -11.16
CA ALA A 207 -33.90 24.14 -10.70
C ALA A 207 -32.56 24.79 -10.33
N LEU A 208 -32.03 24.43 -9.17
CA LEU A 208 -30.68 24.77 -8.73
C LEU A 208 -29.84 23.51 -8.61
N TRP A 209 -28.58 23.59 -9.03
CA TRP A 209 -27.58 22.54 -8.90
C TRP A 209 -26.28 23.14 -8.39
N ILE A 210 -25.72 22.59 -7.32
CA ILE A 210 -24.37 22.89 -6.84
C ILE A 210 -23.55 21.62 -6.98
N ASN A 211 -22.54 21.68 -7.85
CA ASN A 211 -21.69 20.56 -8.22
C ASN A 211 -20.30 20.79 -7.65
N LEU A 212 -19.91 19.95 -6.68
CA LEU A 212 -18.55 19.89 -6.19
C LEU A 212 -17.84 18.72 -6.86
N LYS A 213 -16.75 18.98 -7.59
CA LYS A 213 -16.00 17.91 -8.26
C LYS A 213 -14.50 18.18 -8.34
N ALA A 214 -13.74 17.10 -8.18
CA ALA A 214 -12.30 17.04 -8.28
C ALA A 214 -11.75 17.05 -9.72
N ASN A 215 -12.27 17.98 -10.55
CA ASN A 215 -11.87 18.40 -11.91
C ASN A 215 -13.08 19.03 -12.62
N GLY A 216 -12.87 19.55 -13.83
CA GLY A 216 -13.92 20.11 -14.68
C GLY A 216 -14.75 19.12 -15.50
N LEU A 217 -14.63 17.80 -15.27
CA LEU A 217 -15.33 16.79 -16.08
C LEU A 217 -16.85 16.94 -16.03
N MET A 218 -17.42 17.24 -14.86
CA MET A 218 -18.88 17.36 -14.76
C MET A 218 -19.39 18.67 -15.35
N GLU A 219 -18.61 19.72 -15.26
CA GLU A 219 -18.92 20.98 -15.93
C GLU A 219 -18.95 20.78 -17.45
N SER A 220 -17.91 20.17 -18.04
CA SER A 220 -17.88 19.92 -19.48
C SER A 220 -19.05 19.05 -19.94
N ARG A 221 -19.40 18.00 -19.18
CA ARG A 221 -20.51 17.11 -19.51
C ARG A 221 -21.86 17.79 -19.41
N LEU A 222 -22.08 18.65 -18.42
CA LEU A 222 -23.34 19.38 -18.31
C LEU A 222 -23.45 20.44 -19.41
N ARG A 223 -22.36 21.11 -19.79
CA ARG A 223 -22.33 22.00 -20.96
C ARG A 223 -22.70 21.27 -22.25
N GLU A 224 -22.05 20.12 -22.50
CA GLU A 224 -22.37 19.23 -23.63
C GLU A 224 -23.84 18.79 -23.59
N ALA A 225 -24.31 18.31 -22.44
CA ALA A 225 -25.69 17.86 -22.28
C ALA A 225 -26.72 18.98 -22.50
N THR A 226 -26.44 20.21 -22.07
CA THR A 226 -27.33 21.36 -22.33
C THR A 226 -27.37 21.77 -23.80
N ALA A 227 -26.32 21.49 -24.57
CA ALA A 227 -26.27 21.74 -26.01
C ALA A 227 -26.93 20.61 -26.82
N ASP A 228 -26.67 19.36 -26.45
CA ASP A 228 -27.01 18.19 -27.27
C ASP A 228 -28.33 17.54 -26.89
N PHE A 229 -28.76 17.61 -25.62
CA PHE A 229 -29.99 16.96 -25.17
C PHE A 229 -31.18 17.93 -25.21
N PRO A 230 -32.19 17.67 -26.07
CA PRO A 230 -33.36 18.54 -26.17
C PRO A 230 -34.09 18.74 -24.84
N ALA A 231 -34.04 17.73 -23.96
CA ALA A 231 -34.65 17.78 -22.62
C ALA A 231 -34.02 18.83 -21.70
N LEU A 232 -32.74 19.15 -21.87
CA LEU A 232 -32.05 20.21 -21.11
C LEU A 232 -32.07 21.56 -21.86
N GLY A 233 -32.62 21.59 -23.07
CA GLY A 233 -32.65 22.79 -23.90
C GLY A 233 -33.65 23.84 -23.39
N PRO A 234 -33.49 25.11 -23.80
CA PRO A 234 -34.31 26.23 -23.34
C PRO A 234 -35.81 26.04 -23.52
N LYS A 235 -36.22 25.55 -24.70
CA LYS A 235 -37.63 25.33 -25.07
C LYS A 235 -38.31 24.25 -24.23
N ALA A 236 -37.56 23.26 -23.76
CA ALA A 236 -38.13 22.22 -22.91
C ALA A 236 -38.54 22.80 -21.54
N MET A 237 -37.75 23.74 -21.00
CA MET A 237 -37.98 24.36 -19.69
C MET A 237 -39.03 25.49 -19.70
N ASP A 238 -39.81 25.66 -20.76
CA ASP A 238 -40.94 26.59 -20.80
C ASP A 238 -42.19 26.09 -20.05
N THR A 239 -42.24 24.78 -19.79
CA THR A 239 -43.35 24.12 -19.09
C THR A 239 -42.84 23.48 -17.80
N LEU A 240 -43.71 23.36 -16.80
CA LEU A 240 -43.35 22.73 -15.52
C LEU A 240 -42.93 21.26 -15.72
N ALA A 241 -43.68 20.52 -16.53
CA ALA A 241 -43.36 19.15 -16.92
C ALA A 241 -42.01 19.04 -17.64
N GLY A 242 -41.72 19.97 -18.56
CA GLY A 242 -40.46 19.97 -19.27
C GLY A 242 -39.26 20.33 -18.37
N SER A 243 -39.40 21.28 -17.43
CA SER A 243 -38.38 21.54 -16.42
C SER A 243 -38.12 20.36 -15.48
N PHE A 244 -39.17 19.59 -15.15
CA PHE A 244 -39.01 18.35 -14.39
C PHE A 244 -38.28 17.28 -15.21
N THR A 245 -38.61 17.14 -16.50
CA THR A 245 -37.90 16.23 -17.43
C THR A 245 -36.43 16.59 -17.55
N ALA A 246 -36.13 17.89 -17.63
CA ALA A 246 -34.77 18.42 -17.64
C ALA A 246 -34.02 18.08 -16.34
N THR A 247 -34.70 18.15 -15.20
CA THR A 247 -34.15 17.76 -13.90
C THR A 247 -33.76 16.28 -13.86
N LEU A 248 -34.62 15.39 -14.37
CA LEU A 248 -34.30 13.97 -14.49
C LEU A 248 -33.11 13.73 -15.43
N ALA A 249 -33.01 14.47 -16.54
CA ALA A 249 -31.89 14.39 -17.47
C ALA A 249 -30.58 14.84 -16.83
N ALA A 250 -30.58 15.95 -16.08
CA ALA A 250 -29.41 16.43 -15.35
C ALA A 250 -28.94 15.42 -14.29
N HIS A 251 -29.85 14.78 -13.54
CA HIS A 251 -29.46 13.68 -12.65
C HIS A 251 -28.77 12.55 -13.42
N MET A 252 -29.26 12.15 -14.59
CA MET A 252 -28.65 11.07 -15.36
C MET A 252 -27.20 11.35 -15.75
N VAL A 253 -26.85 12.60 -16.07
CA VAL A 253 -25.44 12.98 -16.33
C VAL A 253 -24.54 12.66 -15.12
N HIS A 254 -25.03 12.92 -13.91
CA HIS A 254 -24.31 12.60 -12.67
C HIS A 254 -24.30 11.10 -12.36
N LEU A 255 -25.45 10.42 -12.50
CA LEU A 255 -25.61 9.03 -12.07
C LEU A 255 -24.89 8.06 -13.01
N GLU A 256 -24.82 8.34 -14.31
CA GLU A 256 -24.11 7.48 -15.26
C GLU A 256 -22.60 7.44 -15.01
N TRP A 257 -22.03 8.56 -14.54
CA TRP A 257 -20.62 8.65 -14.20
C TRP A 257 -20.16 7.60 -13.18
N CYS A 258 -21.01 7.16 -12.25
CA CYS A 258 -20.61 6.23 -11.18
C CYS A 258 -20.34 4.77 -11.65
N ASP A 259 -20.75 4.37 -12.86
CA ASP A 259 -20.51 3.04 -13.44
C ASP A 259 -19.37 3.02 -14.50
N GLU A 260 -18.78 4.18 -14.79
CA GLU A 260 -17.74 4.32 -15.79
C GLU A 260 -16.38 3.74 -15.36
N ASP A 261 -15.55 3.37 -16.34
CA ASP A 261 -14.17 2.88 -16.21
C ASP A 261 -13.90 1.61 -15.36
N TRP A 262 -14.82 1.17 -14.50
CA TRP A 262 -14.58 0.03 -13.61
C TRP A 262 -14.22 -1.25 -14.36
N ARG A 263 -14.87 -1.52 -15.49
CA ARG A 263 -14.74 -2.78 -16.24
C ARG A 263 -13.32 -2.94 -16.77
N GLU A 264 -12.80 -1.90 -17.38
CA GLU A 264 -11.47 -1.94 -17.98
C GLU A 264 -10.40 -2.04 -16.89
N CYS A 265 -10.55 -1.29 -15.79
CA CYS A 265 -9.61 -1.36 -14.67
C CYS A 265 -9.63 -2.72 -13.96
N ILE A 266 -10.82 -3.30 -13.71
CA ILE A 266 -10.93 -4.65 -13.14
C ILE A 266 -10.24 -5.68 -14.06
N ASN A 267 -10.41 -5.56 -15.38
CA ASN A 267 -9.75 -6.44 -16.34
C ASN A 267 -8.22 -6.26 -16.36
N GLU A 268 -7.72 -5.04 -16.17
CA GLU A 268 -6.28 -4.78 -16.04
C GLU A 268 -5.71 -5.42 -14.78
N ILE A 269 -6.37 -5.25 -13.63
CA ILE A 269 -5.99 -5.90 -12.38
C ILE A 269 -6.04 -7.43 -12.53
N GLU A 270 -7.08 -7.97 -13.16
CA GLU A 270 -7.17 -9.42 -13.42
C GLU A 270 -5.98 -9.92 -14.26
N LYS A 271 -5.57 -9.17 -15.30
CA LYS A 271 -4.41 -9.54 -16.13
C LYS A 271 -3.11 -9.57 -15.31
N GLU A 272 -2.90 -8.60 -14.44
CA GLU A 272 -1.72 -8.55 -13.56
C GLU A 272 -1.73 -9.68 -12.53
N ILE A 273 -2.87 -9.93 -11.87
CA ILE A 273 -3.04 -11.08 -10.97
C ILE A 273 -2.74 -12.39 -11.72
N ARG A 274 -3.29 -12.55 -12.92
CA ARG A 274 -3.07 -13.75 -13.74
C ARG A 274 -1.61 -13.95 -14.12
N ARG A 275 -0.89 -12.88 -14.48
CA ARG A 275 0.54 -12.94 -14.79
C ARG A 275 1.35 -13.53 -13.65
N VAL A 276 1.03 -13.15 -12.41
CA VAL A 276 1.70 -13.67 -11.21
C VAL A 276 1.23 -15.09 -10.90
N LEU A 277 -0.09 -15.34 -10.83
CA LEU A 277 -0.64 -16.62 -10.40
C LEU A 277 -0.37 -17.79 -11.37
N VAL A 278 -0.28 -17.55 -12.68
CA VAL A 278 0.05 -18.60 -13.66
C VAL A 278 1.42 -19.21 -13.38
N LYS A 279 2.38 -18.45 -12.84
CA LYS A 279 3.71 -18.99 -12.48
C LYS A 279 3.60 -20.05 -11.40
N ALA A 280 2.80 -19.80 -10.35
CA ALA A 280 2.60 -20.76 -9.28
C ALA A 280 1.77 -21.96 -9.71
N GLN A 281 0.75 -21.76 -10.57
CA GLN A 281 -0.08 -22.85 -11.06
C GLN A 281 0.64 -23.79 -12.03
N THR A 282 1.60 -23.28 -12.81
CA THR A 282 2.36 -24.08 -13.78
C THR A 282 3.66 -24.65 -13.22
N ALA A 283 4.04 -24.25 -12.00
CA ALA A 283 5.19 -24.81 -11.31
C ALA A 283 5.00 -26.31 -11.06
N ARG A 284 5.78 -27.13 -11.76
CA ARG A 284 5.84 -28.57 -11.52
C ARG A 284 6.62 -28.83 -10.23
N ILE A 285 5.94 -28.77 -9.10
CA ILE A 285 6.49 -29.18 -7.79
C ILE A 285 6.21 -30.67 -7.59
N ASP A 286 6.61 -31.48 -8.57
CA ASP A 286 6.63 -32.93 -8.44
C ASP A 286 8.02 -33.43 -8.83
N SER A 287 8.86 -33.58 -7.82
CA SER A 287 9.72 -34.75 -7.76
C SER A 287 9.35 -35.48 -6.48
N GLN A 288 8.43 -36.43 -6.61
CA GLN A 288 8.32 -37.54 -5.69
C GLN A 288 9.75 -38.04 -5.44
N ALA A 289 10.30 -37.76 -4.26
CA ALA A 289 11.50 -38.40 -3.77
C ALA A 289 11.13 -39.87 -3.50
N GLN A 290 10.99 -40.67 -4.57
CA GLN A 290 10.94 -42.12 -4.49
C GLN A 290 12.26 -42.57 -3.89
N GLY A 291 12.27 -42.73 -2.56
CA GLY A 291 13.46 -43.10 -1.79
C GLY A 291 13.50 -42.59 -0.35
N ALA A 292 12.67 -41.62 0.04
CA ALA A 292 12.65 -41.15 1.43
C ALA A 292 11.69 -42.00 2.27
N LYS A 293 12.23 -42.92 3.08
CA LYS A 293 11.50 -43.47 4.23
C LYS A 293 11.03 -42.29 5.11
N PRO A 294 9.79 -42.28 5.59
CA PRO A 294 9.30 -41.19 6.43
C PRO A 294 10.00 -41.26 7.79
N ALA A 295 11.06 -40.48 7.97
CA ALA A 295 11.63 -40.20 9.28
C ALA A 295 10.80 -39.07 9.93
N TRP A 296 9.52 -39.34 10.18
CA TRP A 296 8.73 -38.57 11.13
C TRP A 296 8.82 -39.25 12.48
N THR A 297 9.76 -38.83 13.34
CA THR A 297 9.49 -38.52 14.75
C THR A 297 10.73 -37.94 15.44
N ARG A 298 10.48 -36.90 16.26
CA ARG A 298 11.39 -36.20 17.19
C ARG A 298 12.26 -35.06 16.65
N ALA A 299 11.60 -33.97 16.28
CA ALA A 299 12.04 -32.61 16.66
C ALA A 299 10.87 -31.62 16.54
N SER A 300 9.73 -31.92 17.17
CA SER A 300 8.61 -30.97 17.29
C SER A 300 7.82 -31.27 18.56
N THR A 301 8.49 -31.12 19.70
CA THR A 301 7.84 -30.87 20.99
C THR A 301 8.73 -29.95 21.78
N MET A 302 8.72 -28.67 21.43
CA MET A 302 8.99 -27.59 22.38
C MET A 302 8.28 -26.33 21.87
N HIS A 303 7.00 -26.24 22.15
CA HIS A 303 6.36 -24.98 22.56
C HIS A 303 5.08 -25.35 23.30
N THR A 304 5.02 -25.05 24.60
CA THR A 304 3.80 -24.68 25.35
C THR A 304 4.19 -24.39 26.79
N SER A 305 4.90 -23.29 27.03
CA SER A 305 4.85 -22.64 28.34
C SER A 305 3.64 -21.70 28.34
N LYS A 306 2.60 -22.13 29.06
CA LYS A 306 1.49 -21.30 29.51
C LYS A 306 2.06 -20.21 30.42
N THR A 307 1.94 -18.94 30.04
CA THR A 307 2.14 -17.82 30.95
C THR A 307 0.84 -17.58 31.72
N SER A 308 0.87 -17.94 33.00
CA SER A 308 -0.10 -17.51 34.00
C SER A 308 0.03 -16.01 34.27
N THR A 309 -1.11 -15.37 34.43
CA THR A 309 -1.36 -14.04 35.00
C THR A 309 -0.45 -13.68 36.17
N GLY A 310 0.20 -12.51 36.08
CA GLY A 310 0.90 -11.80 37.16
C GLY A 310 1.27 -10.40 36.68
N GLU A 311 0.63 -9.38 37.26
CA GLU A 311 0.78 -7.96 36.95
C GLU A 311 2.22 -7.44 37.03
N PHE A 312 2.61 -6.55 36.12
CA PHE A 312 3.68 -5.57 36.32
C PHE A 312 3.30 -4.21 35.71
N PRO A 313 3.84 -3.09 36.26
CA PRO A 313 3.27 -1.77 36.12
C PRO A 313 3.67 -1.05 34.85
N GLU A 314 2.81 -0.10 34.52
CA GLU A 314 2.87 0.90 33.47
C GLU A 314 4.16 1.73 33.47
N LYS A 315 4.86 1.76 32.33
CA LYS A 315 5.68 2.91 31.91
C LYS A 315 5.68 3.01 30.38
N VAL A 316 4.85 3.92 29.90
CA VAL A 316 4.71 4.34 28.51
C VAL A 316 5.78 5.37 28.19
N ILE A 317 6.58 5.16 27.14
CA ILE A 317 7.31 6.21 26.40
C ILE A 317 7.25 5.85 24.90
N PRO A 318 6.99 6.81 23.98
CA PRO A 318 6.36 6.56 22.69
C PRO A 318 7.36 6.30 21.57
N VAL A 319 7.01 5.44 20.61
CA VAL A 319 7.77 5.28 19.36
C VAL A 319 7.23 6.25 18.31
N SER A 320 8.15 7.11 17.87
CA SER A 320 8.02 8.10 16.82
C SER A 320 7.55 7.50 15.49
N ARG A 321 6.49 8.11 14.92
CA ARG A 321 6.06 7.94 13.52
C ARG A 321 6.91 8.84 12.63
N SER A 322 7.78 8.25 11.84
CA SER A 322 8.23 8.81 10.58
C SER A 322 8.80 7.68 9.74
N TRP A 323 8.17 7.42 8.58
CA TRP A 323 8.73 6.86 7.34
C TRP A 323 7.57 6.34 6.47
N LYS A 324 6.76 7.26 5.96
CA LYS A 324 5.97 7.03 4.75
C LYS A 324 5.76 8.36 4.06
N THR A 325 6.67 8.73 3.16
CA THR A 325 6.38 9.53 1.96
C THR A 325 7.60 9.47 1.04
N LYS A 326 7.36 9.00 -0.18
CA LYS A 326 8.18 9.01 -1.41
C LYS A 326 8.31 7.63 -2.07
N ILE A 327 7.17 7.06 -2.47
CA ILE A 327 7.11 6.17 -3.64
C ILE A 327 5.82 6.50 -4.40
N LEU A 328 5.79 7.68 -5.01
CA LEU A 328 4.89 7.96 -6.12
C LEU A 328 5.52 9.08 -6.95
N ASP A 329 6.60 8.73 -7.66
CA ASP A 329 7.14 9.48 -8.79
C ASP A 329 8.34 8.70 -9.35
N THR A 330 8.08 7.84 -10.33
CA THR A 330 8.94 7.41 -11.45
C THR A 330 8.62 5.97 -11.87
N VAL A 331 7.68 5.81 -12.81
CA VAL A 331 7.71 4.68 -13.74
C VAL A 331 7.99 5.26 -15.13
N ARG A 332 9.27 5.31 -15.49
CA ARG A 332 9.73 5.30 -16.88
C ARG A 332 10.84 4.25 -16.98
N PRO A 333 10.77 3.31 -17.94
CA PRO A 333 11.87 2.40 -18.18
C PRO A 333 12.89 3.12 -19.05
N LEU A 334 14.08 3.37 -18.52
CA LEU A 334 15.25 3.61 -19.36
C LEU A 334 16.31 2.57 -19.02
N ASN A 335 16.64 1.75 -20.02
CA ASN A 335 17.91 1.06 -20.11
C ASN A 335 19.04 2.11 -20.11
N THR A 336 19.85 2.14 -19.05
CA THR A 336 21.27 2.50 -19.10
C THR A 336 21.93 2.12 -17.77
N GLY A 337 23.05 1.40 -17.86
CA GLY A 337 23.73 0.79 -16.73
C GLY A 337 24.32 1.77 -15.72
N GLY A 338 24.52 1.26 -14.50
CA GLY A 338 25.20 1.92 -13.41
C GLY A 338 24.94 1.18 -12.10
N ASP A 339 25.91 0.36 -11.69
CA ASP A 339 25.89 -0.49 -10.50
C ASP A 339 25.55 0.27 -9.20
N ALA A 340 24.51 -0.19 -8.51
CA ALA A 340 24.31 0.04 -7.08
C ALA A 340 24.18 -1.33 -6.38
N ARG A 341 25.22 -1.68 -5.62
CA ARG A 341 25.34 -2.92 -4.86
C ARG A 341 24.35 -2.94 -3.69
N ASP A 342 23.23 -3.62 -3.88
CA ASP A 342 22.49 -4.23 -2.76
C ASP A 342 23.07 -5.62 -2.47
N SER A 343 23.35 -5.84 -1.19
CA SER A 343 24.02 -7.02 -0.67
C SER A 343 23.07 -8.21 -0.57
N ALA A 344 22.50 -8.62 -1.70
CA ALA A 344 21.94 -9.95 -1.85
C ALA A 344 23.13 -10.91 -2.05
N LEU A 345 23.18 -11.99 -1.28
CA LEU A 345 24.14 -13.08 -1.45
C LEU A 345 24.03 -13.64 -2.89
N SER A 346 24.83 -13.09 -3.79
CA SER A 346 24.84 -13.43 -5.20
C SER A 346 25.29 -14.89 -5.37
N ILE A 347 24.47 -15.64 -6.11
CA ILE A 347 24.58 -17.06 -6.45
C ILE A 347 25.87 -17.42 -7.23
N ASN A 348 26.69 -16.42 -7.59
CA ASN A 348 28.07 -16.66 -8.03
C ASN A 348 28.91 -17.41 -6.98
N SER A 349 28.49 -17.38 -5.70
CA SER A 349 29.06 -18.19 -4.62
C SER A 349 28.54 -19.64 -4.60
N LEU A 350 27.23 -19.84 -4.81
CA LEU A 350 26.56 -21.15 -4.78
C LEU A 350 26.92 -22.04 -5.98
N SER A 351 27.00 -21.44 -7.17
CA SER A 351 27.42 -22.11 -8.40
C SER A 351 28.89 -22.56 -8.39
N ARG A 352 29.73 -21.90 -7.59
CA ARG A 352 31.16 -22.25 -7.44
C ARG A 352 31.39 -23.37 -6.40
N LEU A 353 30.47 -23.53 -5.46
CA LEU A 353 30.50 -24.56 -4.40
C LEU A 353 30.07 -25.95 -4.88
N LEU A 354 29.39 -26.06 -6.03
CA LEU A 354 28.79 -27.30 -6.55
C LEU A 354 29.48 -27.87 -7.81
N ARG A 355 30.73 -27.49 -8.10
CA ARG A 355 31.42 -27.78 -9.37
C ARG A 355 32.03 -29.20 -9.50
N GLU A 356 31.43 -30.21 -8.88
CA GLU A 356 31.77 -31.63 -9.06
C GLU A 356 30.46 -32.42 -9.27
N THR A 357 29.89 -32.37 -10.47
CA THR A 357 28.50 -32.79 -10.71
C THR A 357 28.32 -34.29 -10.92
N ARG A 358 27.45 -34.91 -10.10
CA ARG A 358 26.77 -36.18 -10.36
C ARG A 358 25.40 -35.88 -11.03
N LYS A 359 24.80 -36.85 -11.73
CA LYS A 359 23.52 -36.69 -12.49
C LYS A 359 22.32 -36.22 -11.65
N ASP A 360 22.34 -36.45 -10.35
CA ASP A 360 21.28 -36.05 -9.41
C ASP A 360 21.34 -34.54 -9.07
N ASP A 361 22.53 -33.94 -9.11
CA ASP A 361 22.74 -32.52 -8.82
C ASP A 361 22.13 -31.61 -9.89
N ILE A 362 22.08 -32.05 -11.15
CA ILE A 362 21.54 -31.25 -12.27
C ILE A 362 20.04 -31.02 -12.11
N LYS A 363 19.28 -32.04 -11.70
CA LYS A 363 17.85 -31.89 -11.38
C LYS A 363 17.65 -31.01 -10.15
N GLN A 364 18.57 -31.12 -9.18
CA GLN A 364 18.53 -30.32 -7.96
C GLN A 364 18.90 -28.84 -8.21
N ILE A 365 19.64 -28.53 -9.27
CA ILE A 365 19.93 -27.16 -9.71
C ILE A 365 18.75 -26.58 -10.49
N ASP A 366 18.17 -27.35 -11.41
CA ASP A 366 17.04 -26.92 -12.25
C ASP A 366 15.80 -26.59 -11.40
N TRP A 367 15.51 -27.40 -10.37
CA TRP A 367 14.38 -27.13 -9.48
C TRP A 367 14.60 -25.90 -8.58
N LEU A 368 15.83 -25.66 -8.09
CA LEU A 368 16.15 -24.45 -7.32
C LEU A 368 16.03 -23.19 -8.17
N ALA A 369 16.40 -23.29 -9.46
CA ALA A 369 16.21 -22.21 -10.42
C ALA A 369 14.72 -21.89 -10.64
N VAL A 370 13.86 -22.92 -10.71
CA VAL A 370 12.39 -22.72 -10.76
C VAL A 370 11.89 -22.03 -9.50
N LEU A 371 12.35 -22.42 -8.31
CA LEU A 371 11.96 -21.76 -7.07
C LEU A 371 12.45 -20.32 -6.93
N ASP A 372 13.58 -19.97 -7.54
CA ASP A 372 14.11 -18.60 -7.49
C ASP A 372 13.26 -17.62 -8.30
N THR A 373 12.43 -18.13 -9.22
CA THR A 373 11.46 -17.30 -9.96
C THR A 373 10.35 -16.73 -9.07
N PHE A 374 10.14 -17.28 -7.86
CA PHE A 374 9.15 -16.83 -6.90
C PHE A 374 9.75 -15.80 -5.95
N SER A 375 9.28 -14.56 -6.07
CA SER A 375 9.78 -13.42 -5.29
C SER A 375 8.78 -12.95 -4.23
N PHE A 376 9.30 -12.34 -3.17
CA PHE A 376 8.46 -11.69 -2.16
C PHE A 376 7.72 -10.47 -2.73
N GLN A 377 8.32 -9.78 -3.70
CA GLN A 377 7.72 -8.60 -4.35
C GLN A 377 6.40 -8.95 -5.07
N GLU A 378 6.33 -10.12 -5.71
CA GLU A 378 5.10 -10.59 -6.35
C GLU A 378 3.99 -10.86 -5.31
N VAL A 379 4.33 -11.43 -4.16
CA VAL A 379 3.37 -11.62 -3.05
C VAL A 379 2.87 -10.27 -2.54
N GLN A 380 3.76 -9.29 -2.35
CA GLN A 380 3.37 -7.93 -1.99
C GLN A 380 2.42 -7.30 -3.02
N GLN A 381 2.68 -7.49 -4.32
CA GLN A 381 1.79 -7.03 -5.38
C GLN A 381 0.41 -7.71 -5.32
N LEU A 382 0.36 -9.02 -5.08
CA LEU A 382 -0.90 -9.73 -4.86
C LEU A 382 -1.66 -9.18 -3.64
N HIS A 383 -0.96 -8.85 -2.55
CA HIS A 383 -1.56 -8.19 -1.38
C HIS A 383 -2.18 -6.85 -1.75
N TYR A 384 -1.42 -5.98 -2.41
CA TYR A 384 -1.87 -4.69 -2.91
C TYR A 384 -3.13 -4.81 -3.78
N PHE A 385 -3.15 -5.71 -4.77
CA PHE A 385 -4.35 -5.92 -5.58
C PHE A 385 -5.55 -6.40 -4.77
N GLY A 386 -5.32 -7.15 -3.70
CA GLY A 386 -6.40 -7.59 -2.81
C GLY A 386 -7.05 -6.43 -2.06
N GLU A 387 -6.24 -5.50 -1.54
CA GLU A 387 -6.73 -4.28 -0.88
C GLU A 387 -7.45 -3.36 -1.88
N LEU A 388 -6.87 -3.19 -3.07
CA LEU A 388 -7.46 -2.36 -4.13
C LEU A 388 -8.81 -2.90 -4.62
N LEU A 389 -8.93 -4.22 -4.81
CA LEU A 389 -10.19 -4.86 -5.19
C LEU A 389 -11.26 -4.73 -4.10
N GLU A 390 -10.89 -4.84 -2.82
CA GLU A 390 -11.83 -4.64 -1.73
C GLU A 390 -12.34 -3.20 -1.67
N ASN A 391 -11.45 -2.23 -1.92
CA ASN A 391 -11.80 -0.83 -2.05
C ASN A 391 -12.81 -0.59 -3.18
N PHE A 392 -12.58 -1.19 -4.36
CA PHE A 392 -13.49 -1.08 -5.50
C PHE A 392 -14.86 -1.69 -5.17
N ARG A 393 -14.87 -2.88 -4.55
CA ARG A 393 -16.09 -3.54 -4.11
C ARG A 393 -16.92 -2.62 -3.21
N LEU A 394 -16.27 -2.02 -2.21
CA LEU A 394 -16.96 -1.17 -1.26
C LEU A 394 -17.54 0.07 -1.91
N VAL A 395 -16.78 0.77 -2.77
CA VAL A 395 -17.27 1.97 -3.46
C VAL A 395 -18.47 1.64 -4.36
N MET A 396 -18.43 0.53 -5.09
CA MET A 396 -19.57 0.10 -5.91
C MET A 396 -20.79 -0.28 -5.07
N ASP A 397 -20.60 -0.96 -3.92
CA ASP A 397 -21.69 -1.30 -2.99
C ASP A 397 -22.34 -0.03 -2.41
N LEU A 398 -21.53 0.97 -2.06
CA LEU A 398 -21.97 2.25 -1.53
C LEU A 398 -22.70 3.10 -2.58
N ASN A 399 -22.22 3.13 -3.82
CA ASN A 399 -22.94 3.78 -4.92
C ASN A 399 -24.28 3.08 -5.23
N ASP A 400 -24.34 1.75 -5.22
CA ASP A 400 -25.60 1.02 -5.43
C ASP A 400 -26.66 1.37 -4.38
N GLN A 401 -26.24 1.59 -3.12
CA GLN A 401 -27.11 2.08 -2.06
C GLN A 401 -27.59 3.51 -2.34
N THR A 402 -26.68 4.44 -2.64
CA THR A 402 -27.08 5.82 -3.00
C THR A 402 -28.05 5.86 -4.18
N LEU A 403 -27.82 5.04 -5.22
CA LEU A 403 -28.71 4.94 -6.38
C LEU A 403 -30.08 4.34 -6.02
N ARG A 404 -30.12 3.38 -5.08
CA ARG A 404 -31.37 2.86 -4.55
C ARG A 404 -32.17 3.96 -3.87
N ASP A 405 -31.53 4.69 -2.96
CA ASP A 405 -32.19 5.69 -2.14
C ASP A 405 -32.72 6.85 -3.00
N ILE A 406 -32.00 7.24 -4.06
CA ILE A 406 -32.49 8.21 -5.06
C ILE A 406 -33.74 7.68 -5.78
N ALA A 407 -33.73 6.43 -6.23
CA ALA A 407 -34.86 5.84 -6.95
C ALA A 407 -36.11 5.70 -6.05
N GLU A 408 -35.92 5.23 -4.82
CA GLU A 408 -37.00 5.10 -3.82
C GLU A 408 -37.57 6.47 -3.47
N ASN A 409 -36.72 7.48 -3.23
CA ASN A 409 -37.19 8.84 -2.95
C ASN A 409 -38.02 9.43 -4.09
N TYR A 410 -37.62 9.25 -5.35
CA TYR A 410 -38.42 9.74 -6.48
C TYR A 410 -39.74 8.97 -6.65
N GLN A 411 -39.78 7.67 -6.35
CA GLN A 411 -41.01 6.90 -6.31
C GLN A 411 -41.95 7.42 -5.21
N ASP A 412 -41.42 7.59 -4.00
CA ASP A 412 -42.17 8.12 -2.86
C ASP A 412 -42.71 9.54 -3.13
N LEU A 413 -41.90 10.42 -3.71
CA LEU A 413 -42.33 11.77 -4.11
C LEU A 413 -43.43 11.71 -5.17
N TRP A 414 -43.33 10.79 -6.12
CA TRP A 414 -44.32 10.61 -7.19
C TRP A 414 -45.68 10.13 -6.66
N ASP A 415 -45.68 9.26 -5.64
CA ASP A 415 -46.91 8.68 -5.10
C ASP A 415 -47.65 9.63 -4.15
N ARG A 416 -46.99 10.66 -3.62
CA ARG A 416 -47.61 11.64 -2.72
C ARG A 416 -48.73 12.44 -3.39
N ALA A 417 -49.77 12.75 -2.61
CA ALA A 417 -50.92 13.52 -3.06
C ALA A 417 -50.57 14.99 -3.39
N GLY A 418 -49.58 15.57 -2.69
CA GLY A 418 -49.13 16.95 -2.89
C GLY A 418 -48.29 17.18 -4.15
N PHE A 419 -47.90 16.13 -4.87
CA PHE A 419 -47.07 16.24 -6.07
C PHE A 419 -47.89 16.71 -7.29
N PRO A 420 -47.40 17.65 -8.12
CA PRO A 420 -48.19 18.28 -9.18
C PRO A 420 -48.77 17.29 -10.20
N GLN A 421 -50.09 17.38 -10.44
CA GLN A 421 -50.79 16.49 -11.39
C GLN A 421 -50.39 16.73 -12.84
N GLU A 422 -49.99 17.96 -13.19
CA GLU A 422 -49.43 18.28 -14.51
C GLU A 422 -48.19 17.42 -14.80
N ILE A 423 -47.24 17.40 -13.87
CA ILE A 423 -46.03 16.56 -13.98
C ILE A 423 -46.40 15.08 -14.02
N LYS A 424 -47.35 14.62 -13.17
CA LYS A 424 -47.75 13.20 -13.17
C LYS A 424 -48.28 12.74 -14.52
N LYS A 425 -49.09 13.57 -15.17
CA LYS A 425 -49.71 13.25 -16.45
C LYS A 425 -48.72 13.31 -17.61
N ASP A 426 -47.88 14.34 -17.64
CA ASP A 426 -47.06 14.64 -18.81
C ASP A 426 -45.66 13.99 -18.75
N CYS A 427 -45.18 13.61 -17.55
CA CYS A 427 -43.85 13.02 -17.34
C CYS A 427 -43.86 11.55 -16.90
N GLU A 428 -44.99 10.83 -17.01
CA GLU A 428 -45.10 9.43 -16.56
C GLU A 428 -44.05 8.52 -17.24
N LYS A 429 -43.86 8.70 -18.56
CA LYS A 429 -42.92 7.90 -19.35
C LYS A 429 -41.47 8.24 -19.00
N GLU A 430 -41.19 9.52 -18.81
CA GLU A 430 -39.88 10.08 -18.48
C GLU A 430 -39.44 9.60 -17.10
N MET A 431 -40.34 9.62 -16.12
CA MET A 431 -40.13 9.06 -14.78
C MET A 431 -39.86 7.55 -14.84
N ALA A 432 -40.68 6.78 -15.56
CA ALA A 432 -40.47 5.34 -15.72
C ALA A 432 -39.13 5.02 -16.41
N CYS A 433 -38.74 5.80 -17.42
CA CYS A 433 -37.45 5.69 -18.10
C CYS A 433 -36.27 6.02 -17.17
N PHE A 434 -36.39 7.09 -16.37
CA PHE A 434 -35.40 7.49 -15.38
C PHE A 434 -35.15 6.38 -14.35
N LEU A 435 -36.20 5.87 -13.72
CA LEU A 435 -36.10 4.77 -12.75
C LEU A 435 -35.49 3.50 -13.38
N ARG A 436 -35.88 3.18 -14.62
CA ARG A 436 -35.31 2.04 -15.36
C ARG A 436 -33.82 2.22 -15.64
N ARG A 437 -33.37 3.44 -15.98
CA ARG A 437 -31.94 3.74 -16.18
C ARG A 437 -31.15 3.59 -14.88
N ILE A 438 -31.66 4.11 -13.76
CA ILE A 438 -31.03 3.91 -12.45
C ILE A 438 -30.89 2.41 -12.15
N GLN A 439 -31.96 1.63 -12.33
CA GLN A 439 -31.93 0.19 -12.10
C GLN A 439 -30.94 -0.54 -13.02
N ARG A 440 -30.73 -0.06 -14.26
CA ARG A 440 -29.69 -0.59 -15.16
C ARG A 440 -28.29 -0.34 -14.60
N ILE A 441 -28.00 0.88 -14.17
CA ILE A 441 -26.70 1.25 -13.57
C ILE A 441 -26.43 0.38 -12.34
N ARG A 442 -27.41 0.25 -11.44
CA ARG A 442 -27.33 -0.61 -10.26
C ARG A 442 -27.02 -2.07 -10.60
N ARG A 443 -27.73 -2.65 -11.57
CA ARG A 443 -27.45 -4.03 -12.03
C ARG A 443 -26.03 -4.17 -12.59
N ASN A 444 -25.54 -3.19 -13.34
CA ASN A 444 -24.16 -3.20 -13.84
C ASN A 444 -23.16 -3.19 -12.69
N LEU A 445 -23.33 -2.31 -11.70
CA LEU A 445 -22.48 -2.27 -10.50
C LEU A 445 -22.49 -3.62 -9.77
N GLN A 446 -23.66 -4.25 -9.59
CA GLN A 446 -23.79 -5.55 -8.94
C GLN A 446 -23.07 -6.69 -9.71
N VAL A 447 -23.10 -6.65 -11.04
CA VAL A 447 -22.31 -7.59 -11.86
C VAL A 447 -20.81 -7.38 -11.63
N ARG A 448 -20.33 -6.12 -11.58
CA ARG A 448 -18.92 -5.80 -11.32
C ARG A 448 -18.49 -6.17 -9.90
N ILE A 449 -19.34 -5.95 -8.90
CA ILE A 449 -19.15 -6.40 -7.52
C ILE A 449 -18.96 -7.93 -7.48
N THR A 450 -19.78 -8.67 -8.24
CA THR A 450 -19.68 -10.14 -8.33
C THR A 450 -18.38 -10.59 -9.00
N GLN A 451 -17.95 -9.88 -10.05
CA GLN A 451 -16.66 -10.11 -10.71
C GLN A 451 -15.49 -9.89 -9.72
N VAL A 452 -15.51 -8.77 -9.00
CA VAL A 452 -14.49 -8.44 -7.99
C VAL A 452 -14.45 -9.47 -6.87
N LYS A 453 -15.61 -9.90 -6.34
CA LYS A 453 -15.68 -10.96 -5.32
C LYS A 453 -15.06 -12.27 -5.80
N SER A 454 -15.34 -12.66 -7.05
CA SER A 454 -14.75 -13.85 -7.67
C SER A 454 -13.23 -13.73 -7.81
N LEU A 455 -12.74 -12.57 -8.27
CA LEU A 455 -11.31 -12.29 -8.38
C LEU A 455 -10.61 -12.30 -7.02
N MET A 456 -11.23 -11.75 -5.99
CA MET A 456 -10.70 -11.78 -4.62
C MET A 456 -10.61 -13.20 -4.06
N ALA A 457 -11.60 -14.06 -4.34
CA ALA A 457 -11.56 -15.47 -3.94
C ALA A 457 -10.41 -16.20 -4.63
N TRP A 458 -10.27 -16.03 -5.95
CA TRP A 458 -9.17 -16.60 -6.71
C TRP A 458 -7.80 -16.09 -6.24
N LEU A 459 -7.70 -14.78 -5.94
CA LEU A 459 -6.49 -14.17 -5.40
C LEU A 459 -6.13 -14.73 -4.03
N ARG A 460 -7.10 -15.04 -3.17
CA ARG A 460 -6.88 -15.65 -1.85
C ARG A 460 -6.28 -17.05 -1.99
N GLU A 461 -6.84 -17.87 -2.86
CA GLU A 461 -6.31 -19.21 -3.17
C GLU A 461 -4.89 -19.11 -3.77
N GLY A 462 -4.69 -18.16 -4.69
CA GLY A 462 -3.39 -17.91 -5.31
C GLY A 462 -2.30 -17.47 -4.32
N LYS A 463 -2.64 -16.59 -3.37
CA LYS A 463 -1.73 -16.19 -2.27
C LYS A 463 -1.34 -17.38 -1.41
N ALA A 464 -2.32 -18.19 -0.99
CA ALA A 464 -2.06 -19.39 -0.18
C ALA A 464 -1.12 -20.39 -0.90
N LEU A 465 -1.31 -20.57 -2.21
CA LEU A 465 -0.41 -21.38 -3.03
C LEU A 465 1.01 -20.77 -3.05
N PHE A 466 1.14 -19.48 -3.34
CA PHE A 466 2.43 -18.78 -3.36
C PHE A 466 3.17 -18.85 -2.02
N ASP A 467 2.47 -18.62 -0.91
CA ASP A 467 3.03 -18.72 0.44
C ASP A 467 3.52 -20.14 0.73
N GLY A 468 2.75 -21.16 0.31
CA GLY A 468 3.17 -22.56 0.40
C GLY A 468 4.45 -22.86 -0.38
N ILE A 469 4.58 -22.32 -1.59
CA ILE A 469 5.79 -22.47 -2.43
C ILE A 469 6.99 -21.79 -1.77
N LEU A 470 6.82 -20.58 -1.25
CA LEU A 470 7.89 -19.83 -0.57
C LEU A 470 8.33 -20.52 0.73
N GLN A 471 7.39 -21.04 1.52
CA GLN A 471 7.71 -21.84 2.70
C GLN A 471 8.46 -23.12 2.33
N TYR A 472 8.00 -23.84 1.30
CA TYR A 472 8.68 -25.04 0.81
C TYR A 472 10.11 -24.73 0.35
N ARG A 473 10.31 -23.63 -0.39
CA ARG A 473 11.64 -23.13 -0.78
C ARG A 473 12.54 -22.92 0.44
N ASN A 474 12.07 -22.21 1.45
CA ASN A 474 12.86 -21.91 2.64
C ASN A 474 13.27 -23.18 3.40
N VAL A 475 12.35 -24.15 3.51
CA VAL A 475 12.64 -25.45 4.13
C VAL A 475 13.70 -26.22 3.35
N GLN A 476 13.63 -26.25 2.00
CA GLN A 476 14.62 -26.98 1.20
C GLN A 476 15.99 -26.30 1.19
N ILE A 477 16.05 -24.97 1.18
CA ILE A 477 17.32 -24.23 1.35
C ILE A 477 17.94 -24.57 2.70
N GLY A 478 17.15 -24.58 3.78
CA GLY A 478 17.61 -24.98 5.11
C GLY A 478 18.14 -26.41 5.15
N ARG A 479 17.47 -27.34 4.47
CA ARG A 479 17.93 -28.73 4.35
C ARG A 479 19.28 -28.84 3.62
N ILE A 480 19.42 -28.19 2.46
CA ILE A 480 20.66 -28.21 1.67
C ILE A 480 21.81 -27.58 2.47
N PHE A 481 21.55 -26.48 3.18
CA PHE A 481 22.55 -25.85 4.03
C PHE A 481 23.00 -26.77 5.18
N THR A 482 22.05 -27.51 5.78
CA THR A 482 22.35 -28.49 6.84
C THR A 482 23.17 -29.66 6.30
N GLU A 483 22.80 -30.21 5.15
CA GLU A 483 23.52 -31.32 4.50
C GLU A 483 24.93 -30.92 4.04
N SER A 484 25.06 -29.72 3.47
CA SER A 484 26.35 -29.15 3.10
C SER A 484 27.22 -28.90 4.33
N SER A 485 26.63 -28.37 5.41
CA SER A 485 27.33 -28.17 6.69
C SER A 485 27.78 -29.49 7.30
N GLN A 486 26.96 -30.54 7.23
CA GLN A 486 27.34 -31.88 7.70
C GLN A 486 28.50 -32.44 6.88
N THR A 487 28.42 -32.39 5.55
CA THR A 487 29.49 -32.86 4.66
C THR A 487 30.79 -32.07 4.86
N GLN A 488 30.69 -30.76 5.07
CA GLN A 488 31.84 -29.92 5.37
C GLN A 488 32.42 -30.23 6.75
N SER A 489 31.58 -30.50 7.75
CA SER A 489 32.01 -30.93 9.08
C SER A 489 32.74 -32.26 9.03
N GLU A 490 32.25 -33.25 8.28
CA GLU A 490 32.90 -34.55 8.08
C GLU A 490 34.26 -34.41 7.37
N LYS A 491 34.33 -33.56 6.33
CA LYS A 491 35.63 -33.25 5.67
C LYS A 491 36.60 -32.54 6.61
N MET A 492 36.12 -31.62 7.44
CA MET A 492 36.94 -30.93 8.44
C MET A 492 37.44 -31.90 9.52
N GLU A 493 36.59 -32.84 9.95
CA GLU A 493 36.98 -33.90 10.88
C GLU A 493 38.11 -34.77 10.28
N GLY A 494 37.99 -35.17 9.02
CA GLY A 494 39.05 -35.89 8.31
C GLY A 494 40.35 -35.09 8.17
N ILE A 495 40.27 -33.78 7.91
CA ILE A 495 41.44 -32.89 7.88
C ILE A 495 42.06 -32.78 9.27
N ALA A 496 41.26 -32.56 10.32
CA ALA A 496 41.74 -32.45 11.69
C ALA A 496 42.45 -33.74 12.13
N PHE A 497 41.89 -34.91 11.82
CA PHE A 497 42.53 -36.20 12.09
C PHE A 497 43.85 -36.38 11.34
N LYS A 498 43.92 -35.95 10.07
CA LYS A 498 45.17 -35.99 9.30
C LYS A 498 46.22 -35.03 9.88
N THR A 499 45.82 -33.82 10.25
CA THR A 499 46.70 -32.82 10.88
C THR A 499 47.21 -33.30 12.24
N GLU A 500 46.38 -33.99 13.03
CA GLU A 500 46.79 -34.63 14.28
C GLU A 500 47.90 -35.66 14.02
N LYS A 501 47.71 -36.56 13.05
CA LYS A 501 48.70 -37.58 12.69
C LYS A 501 50.01 -36.99 12.16
N GLU A 502 49.94 -35.94 11.34
CA GLU A 502 51.12 -35.21 10.85
C GLU A 502 51.87 -34.55 12.02
N THR A 503 51.15 -33.96 12.98
CA THR A 503 51.73 -33.34 14.18
C THR A 503 52.44 -34.37 15.05
N ILE A 504 51.83 -35.54 15.28
CA ILE A 504 52.46 -36.64 16.04
C ILE A 504 53.75 -37.11 15.34
N SER A 505 53.72 -37.27 14.01
CA SER A 505 54.88 -37.70 13.23
C SER A 505 56.04 -36.68 13.31
N MET A 506 55.72 -35.38 13.27
CA MET A 506 56.71 -34.31 13.47
C MET A 506 57.37 -34.38 14.85
N HIS A 507 56.60 -34.66 15.90
CA HIS A 507 57.13 -34.87 17.25
C HIS A 507 58.00 -36.13 17.37
N VAL A 508 57.70 -37.20 16.64
CA VAL A 508 58.54 -38.41 16.62
C VAL A 508 59.88 -38.15 15.92
N ILE A 509 59.89 -37.50 14.74
CA ILE A 509 61.12 -37.20 14.00
C ILE A 509 62.04 -36.28 14.83
N THR A 510 61.47 -35.23 15.42
CA THR A 510 62.23 -34.31 16.29
C THR A 510 62.80 -35.02 17.52
N SER A 511 62.09 -36.01 18.07
CA SER A 511 62.60 -36.84 19.16
C SER A 511 63.78 -37.71 18.73
N VAL A 512 63.69 -38.33 17.55
CA VAL A 512 64.76 -39.19 17.00
C VAL A 512 66.02 -38.39 16.70
N THR A 513 65.89 -37.21 16.09
CA THR A 513 67.07 -36.37 15.77
C THR A 513 67.76 -35.84 17.02
N LEU A 514 67.00 -35.45 18.06
CA LEU A 514 67.56 -35.05 19.35
C LEU A 514 68.33 -36.18 20.05
N ALA A 515 67.90 -37.44 19.90
CA ALA A 515 68.60 -38.58 20.49
C ALA A 515 69.92 -38.93 19.76
N PHE A 516 69.99 -38.70 18.45
CA PHE A 516 71.20 -38.98 17.65
C PHE A 516 72.20 -37.81 17.61
N LEU A 517 71.78 -36.59 17.95
CA LEU A 517 72.65 -35.42 18.00
C LEU A 517 73.92 -35.63 18.85
N PRO A 518 73.86 -36.21 20.07
CA PRO A 518 75.05 -36.46 20.89
C PRO A 518 75.95 -37.55 20.30
N ALA A 519 75.36 -38.58 19.70
CA ALA A 519 76.09 -39.66 19.05
C ALA A 519 76.85 -39.16 17.81
N MET A 520 76.25 -38.27 17.01
CA MET A 520 76.93 -37.61 15.89
C MET A 520 78.07 -36.71 16.36
N PHE A 521 77.87 -35.95 17.44
CA PHE A 521 78.96 -35.16 18.03
C PHE A 521 80.12 -36.07 18.47
N LEU A 522 79.81 -37.20 19.12
CA LEU A 522 80.78 -38.20 19.54
C LEU A 522 81.59 -38.76 18.36
N THR A 523 80.95 -39.14 17.26
CA THR A 523 81.65 -39.68 16.08
C THR A 523 82.51 -38.62 15.39
N THR A 524 82.03 -37.38 15.26
CA THR A 524 82.83 -36.28 14.71
C THR A 524 84.06 -35.98 15.57
N PHE A 525 83.95 -36.10 16.89
CA PHE A 525 85.09 -35.95 17.79
C PHE A 525 86.15 -37.04 17.57
N PHE A 526 85.74 -38.31 17.46
CA PHE A 526 86.69 -39.40 17.18
C PHE A 526 87.29 -39.32 15.76
N GLN A 527 86.56 -38.75 14.80
CA GLN A 527 87.04 -38.54 13.43
C GLN A 527 87.98 -37.33 13.29
N SER A 528 88.02 -36.42 14.28
CA SER A 528 88.88 -35.23 14.32
C SER A 528 90.40 -35.51 14.37
N GLY A 529 90.83 -36.78 14.32
CA GLY A 529 92.25 -37.14 14.24
C GLY A 529 92.98 -37.17 15.59
N LEU A 530 92.27 -37.32 16.70
CA LEU A 530 92.86 -37.41 18.05
C LEU A 530 93.55 -38.77 18.35
N VAL A 531 93.51 -39.71 17.39
CA VAL A 531 94.20 -40.99 17.41
C VAL A 531 95.16 -41.03 16.21
N GLU A 532 96.44 -40.76 16.46
CA GLU A 532 97.49 -40.93 15.45
C GLU A 532 98.08 -42.33 15.55
N ILE A 533 98.06 -43.07 14.45
CA ILE A 533 98.68 -44.40 14.33
C ILE A 533 100.03 -44.20 13.64
N ASN A 534 101.12 -44.27 14.42
CA ASN A 534 102.48 -44.13 13.89
C ASN A 534 102.88 -45.43 13.18
N ARG A 535 102.99 -45.38 11.84
CA ARG A 535 103.17 -46.57 10.99
C ARG A 535 104.60 -47.11 10.93
N ASP A 536 105.58 -46.48 11.57
CA ASP A 536 107.00 -46.86 11.48
C ASP A 536 107.62 -47.42 12.79
N ALA A 537 106.81 -47.81 13.79
CA ALA A 537 107.31 -48.40 15.04
C ALA A 537 107.38 -49.95 14.99
N LYS A 538 108.53 -50.51 15.43
CA LYS A 538 108.89 -51.94 15.30
C LYS A 538 108.34 -52.86 16.41
N TYR A 539 107.59 -52.33 17.37
CA TYR A 539 106.94 -53.09 18.45
C TYR A 539 105.50 -52.58 18.69
N ILE A 540 104.58 -53.52 18.97
CA ILE A 540 103.11 -53.27 19.07
C ILE A 540 102.74 -52.30 20.21
N THR A 541 103.58 -52.16 21.23
CA THR A 541 103.35 -51.29 22.38
C THR A 541 103.61 -49.79 22.13
N GLU A 542 104.21 -49.41 21.00
CA GLU A 542 104.51 -48.00 20.64
C GLU A 542 103.75 -47.51 19.39
N ALA A 543 102.90 -48.35 18.81
CA ALA A 543 102.19 -48.03 17.56
C ALA A 543 100.92 -47.17 17.74
N VAL A 544 100.51 -46.88 18.98
CA VAL A 544 99.28 -46.14 19.31
C VAL A 544 99.58 -45.12 20.41
N SER A 545 99.78 -43.84 20.03
CA SER A 545 99.86 -42.75 21.00
C SER A 545 98.46 -42.20 21.29
N LEU A 546 97.77 -42.83 22.25
CA LEU A 546 96.55 -42.29 22.83
C LEU A 546 96.93 -41.13 23.77
N HIS A 547 96.56 -39.90 23.43
CA HIS A 547 96.62 -38.78 24.39
C HIS A 547 95.55 -39.00 25.47
N LEU A 548 95.87 -39.81 26.50
CA LEU A 548 94.96 -40.14 27.61
C LEU A 548 94.33 -38.90 28.26
N HIS A 549 95.08 -37.80 28.34
CA HIS A 549 94.60 -36.55 28.96
C HIS A 549 93.47 -35.87 28.17
N ALA A 550 93.50 -35.96 26.83
CA ALA A 550 92.45 -35.42 25.97
C ALA A 550 91.21 -36.34 25.95
N PHE A 551 91.40 -37.65 26.11
CA PHE A 551 90.32 -38.62 26.27
C PHE A 551 89.60 -38.48 27.63
N GLU A 552 90.34 -38.20 28.70
CA GLU A 552 89.78 -37.97 30.04
C GLU A 552 88.96 -36.66 30.10
N LEU A 553 89.47 -35.58 29.50
CA LEU A 553 88.74 -34.32 29.37
C LEU A 553 87.49 -34.47 28.49
N PHE A 554 87.56 -35.29 27.44
CA PHE A 554 86.43 -35.63 26.60
C PHE A 554 85.34 -36.41 27.33
N ILE A 555 85.66 -37.48 28.06
CA ILE A 555 84.67 -38.22 28.87
C ILE A 555 84.03 -37.29 29.91
N THR A 556 84.84 -36.43 30.54
CA THR A 556 84.38 -35.49 31.58
C THR A 556 83.42 -34.42 31.02
N ILE A 557 83.51 -34.04 29.75
CA ILE A 557 82.58 -33.10 29.12
C ILE A 557 81.39 -33.83 28.48
N CYS A 558 81.64 -34.98 27.85
CA CYS A 558 80.65 -35.67 27.02
C CYS A 558 79.60 -36.41 27.85
N LEU A 559 79.98 -37.09 28.94
CA LEU A 559 79.01 -37.76 29.83
C LEU A 559 78.02 -36.78 30.48
N PRO A 560 78.44 -35.66 31.10
CA PRO A 560 77.47 -34.72 31.66
C PRO A 560 76.66 -34.00 30.58
N LEU A 561 77.23 -33.73 29.40
CA LEU A 561 76.44 -33.19 28.28
C LEU A 561 75.38 -34.20 27.82
N MET A 562 75.71 -35.49 27.78
CA MET A 562 74.77 -36.57 27.45
C MET A 562 73.70 -36.73 28.55
N CYS A 563 74.09 -36.72 29.82
CA CYS A 563 73.13 -36.72 30.94
C CYS A 563 72.24 -35.48 30.93
N PHE A 564 72.76 -34.31 30.56
CA PHE A 564 71.99 -33.07 30.46
C PHE A 564 71.01 -33.11 29.28
N THR A 565 71.42 -33.59 28.11
CA THR A 565 70.50 -33.72 26.95
C THR A 565 69.41 -34.75 27.21
N PHE A 566 69.73 -35.91 27.81
CA PHE A 566 68.73 -36.89 28.23
C PHE A 566 67.83 -36.39 29.37
N GLY A 567 68.39 -35.67 30.34
CA GLY A 567 67.63 -35.08 31.44
C GLY A 567 66.64 -34.02 30.95
N LEU A 568 67.10 -33.11 30.09
CA LEU A 568 66.27 -32.07 29.47
C LEU A 568 65.20 -32.70 28.56
N TRP A 569 65.50 -33.83 27.91
CA TRP A 569 64.54 -34.63 27.15
C TRP A 569 63.44 -35.25 28.03
N ILE A 570 63.80 -35.95 29.12
CA ILE A 570 62.82 -36.52 30.06
C ILE A 570 61.92 -35.42 30.62
N LEU A 571 62.50 -34.26 30.95
CA LEU A 571 61.78 -33.12 31.50
C LEU A 571 60.81 -32.52 30.48
N LEU A 572 61.24 -32.30 29.23
CA LEU A 572 60.38 -31.83 28.14
C LEU A 572 59.27 -32.84 27.82
N PHE A 573 59.58 -34.13 27.74
CA PHE A 573 58.61 -35.18 27.46
C PHE A 573 57.55 -35.30 28.56
N ASN A 574 57.98 -35.22 29.83
CA ASN A 574 57.06 -35.23 30.98
C ASN A 574 56.21 -33.95 31.03
N CYS A 575 56.78 -32.78 30.69
CA CYS A 575 56.05 -31.52 30.69
C CYS A 575 55.02 -31.45 29.54
N LEU A 576 55.38 -31.94 28.35
CA LEU A 576 54.46 -32.04 27.20
C LEU A 576 53.37 -33.08 27.45
N SER A 577 53.69 -34.25 28.00
CA SER A 577 52.71 -35.29 28.33
C SER A 577 51.80 -34.91 29.50
N ALA A 578 52.27 -34.11 30.45
CA ALA A 578 51.43 -33.54 31.51
C ALA A 578 50.46 -32.48 30.95
N ARG A 579 50.92 -31.60 30.04
CA ARG A 579 50.06 -30.63 29.34
C ARG A 579 49.03 -31.30 28.44
N ALA A 580 49.39 -32.38 27.76
CA ALA A 580 48.45 -33.16 26.94
C ALA A 580 47.35 -33.81 27.80
N ARG A 581 47.72 -34.40 28.95
CA ARG A 581 46.75 -34.97 29.91
C ARG A 581 45.84 -33.91 30.55
N ALA A 582 46.36 -32.72 30.84
CA ALA A 582 45.55 -31.61 31.36
C ALA A 582 44.53 -31.10 30.33
N ARG A 583 44.86 -31.09 29.03
CA ARG A 583 43.91 -30.72 27.96
C ARG A 583 42.81 -31.78 27.75
N ALA A 584 43.17 -33.07 27.78
CA ALA A 584 42.19 -34.17 27.67
C ALA A 584 41.23 -34.27 28.88
N GLY A 585 41.62 -33.73 30.05
CA GLY A 585 40.75 -33.66 31.23
C GLY A 585 39.71 -32.54 31.19
N LEU A 586 39.93 -31.50 30.38
CA LEU A 586 39.02 -30.35 30.24
C LEU A 586 37.91 -30.57 29.20
N GLU A 587 38.00 -31.60 28.35
CA GLU A 587 36.94 -32.01 27.40
C GLU A 587 35.89 -32.96 28.01
N LYS A 588 36.03 -33.33 29.30
CA LYS A 588 35.10 -34.23 30.02
C LYS A 588 34.26 -33.55 31.10
N VAL A 589 34.21 -32.21 31.12
CA VAL A 589 33.22 -31.41 31.88
C VAL A 589 32.49 -30.55 30.87
#